data_AF-A0A7S3LBP7-F1
#
_entry.id   AF-A0A7S3LBP7-F1
#
_cell.length_a   1.000
_cell.length_b   1.000
_cell.length_c   1.000
_cell.angle_alpha   90.00
_cell.angle_beta   90.00
_cell.angle_gamma   90.00
#
_symmetry.space_group_name_H-M   'P 1'
#
loop_
_entity.id
_entity.type
_entity.pdbx_description
1 polymer ?
#
loop_
_entity_poly.entity_id
_entity_poly.type
_entity_poly.pdbx_seq_one_letter_code
_entity_poly.pdbx_strand_id
1 'polypeptide(L)'
;FVQSNETKLLEKFWDDVLGRKLDAANDPYNNVLDCLFTTMCTDRELPEALNDYDVNHTDLRRLQEELDNSNITEAEEDGGDDEERGSDDDASGGYGKNLFERFYRYGTKPYALVYEANNAEYSKLGMAPLWARIMSQIYAVTNEPTNGCCPPLQGEPAKLALYAGHDTTIMPILASLGPGVWDGEWPPYASMVSLEIHQVHIDSNTDKTLYRSNYAFRLIYNGEILTNRIDGCAKDAQLCDVQLLLDQVRPFATRHYDCQRKFPLTITHEDTVSRVKTIVSEPEGIAIVVVVLLGSFLAGVASTYFCVRRGRYPKRPKRQIKVATEEEDR
;
A
#
# COMPACT_ATOMS: atom_id res chain seq x y z
N PHE A 1 7.38 -10.00 -3.12
CA PHE A 1 6.81 -9.38 -4.33
C PHE A 1 7.85 -9.35 -5.45
N VAL A 2 8.96 -8.60 -5.31
CA VAL A 2 10.00 -8.40 -6.36
C VAL A 2 10.58 -9.67 -7.01
N GLN A 3 10.60 -10.83 -6.32
CA GLN A 3 11.13 -12.08 -6.89
C GLN A 3 10.05 -13.08 -7.34
N SER A 4 8.78 -12.66 -7.38
CA SER A 4 7.67 -13.53 -7.77
C SER A 4 7.77 -13.92 -9.25
N ASN A 5 7.19 -15.08 -9.61
CA ASN A 5 7.11 -15.49 -11.01
C ASN A 5 6.31 -14.49 -11.85
N GLU A 6 5.27 -13.88 -11.25
CA GLU A 6 4.50 -12.80 -11.84
C GLU A 6 5.35 -11.57 -12.16
N THR A 7 6.17 -11.11 -11.22
CA THR A 7 7.12 -10.00 -11.44
C THR A 7 8.04 -10.29 -12.63
N LYS A 8 8.63 -11.49 -12.69
CA LYS A 8 9.51 -11.89 -13.80
C LYS A 8 8.77 -11.93 -15.14
N LEU A 9 7.51 -12.34 -15.14
CA LEU A 9 6.66 -12.34 -16.34
C LEU A 9 6.36 -10.92 -16.82
N LEU A 10 6.05 -10.00 -15.89
CA LEU A 10 5.80 -8.59 -16.20
C LEU A 10 7.07 -7.88 -16.69
N GLU A 11 8.21 -8.12 -16.05
CA GLU A 11 9.53 -7.61 -16.48
C GLU A 11 9.90 -8.10 -17.89
N LYS A 12 9.70 -9.40 -18.15
CA LYS A 12 9.93 -9.97 -19.48
C LYS A 12 9.01 -9.35 -20.53
N PHE A 13 7.71 -9.24 -20.24
CA PHE A 13 6.75 -8.61 -21.14
C PHE A 13 7.16 -7.17 -21.46
N TRP A 14 7.57 -6.42 -20.43
CA TRP A 14 8.02 -5.05 -20.56
C TRP A 14 9.22 -4.95 -21.52
N ASP A 15 10.25 -5.77 -21.32
CA ASP A 15 11.42 -5.80 -22.18
C ASP A 15 11.08 -6.22 -23.62
N ASP A 16 10.27 -7.28 -23.78
CA ASP A 16 9.97 -7.89 -25.07
C ASP A 16 9.00 -7.04 -25.92
N VAL A 17 8.01 -6.39 -25.30
CA VAL A 17 6.90 -5.71 -26.00
C VAL A 17 7.07 -4.19 -26.03
N LEU A 18 7.52 -3.59 -24.93
CA LEU A 18 7.61 -2.12 -24.82
C LEU A 18 9.00 -1.58 -25.18
N GLY A 19 9.96 -2.47 -25.42
CA GLY A 19 11.27 -2.14 -26.00
C GLY A 19 12.14 -1.25 -25.10
N ARG A 20 11.78 -1.08 -23.83
CA ARG A 20 12.59 -0.34 -22.87
C ARG A 20 13.35 -1.32 -22.00
N LYS A 21 14.64 -1.51 -22.30
CA LYS A 21 15.57 -2.07 -21.33
C LYS A 21 15.45 -1.26 -20.05
N LEU A 22 15.11 -1.92 -18.95
CA LEU A 22 15.27 -1.36 -17.61
C LEU A 22 16.72 -0.90 -17.47
N ASP A 23 16.98 0.39 -17.69
CA ASP A 23 18.19 1.02 -17.18
C ASP A 23 18.02 1.06 -15.65
N ALA A 24 18.28 -0.09 -15.03
CA ALA A 24 18.12 -0.37 -13.60
C ALA A 24 18.91 0.58 -12.70
N ALA A 25 19.76 1.42 -13.27
CA ALA A 25 20.61 2.35 -12.58
C ALA A 25 19.89 3.59 -12.04
N ASN A 26 18.78 4.05 -12.65
CA ASN A 26 18.22 5.35 -12.30
C ASN A 26 16.77 5.34 -11.79
N ASP A 27 15.84 4.56 -12.38
CA ASP A 27 14.50 4.37 -11.82
C ASP A 27 13.70 3.29 -12.57
N PRO A 28 13.70 2.03 -12.11
CA PRO A 28 13.02 0.96 -12.84
C PRO A 28 11.49 1.03 -12.77
N TYR A 29 10.90 1.74 -11.81
CA TYR A 29 9.46 1.70 -11.55
C TYR A 29 8.70 2.92 -12.11
N ASN A 30 9.29 4.12 -12.10
CA ASN A 30 8.66 5.30 -12.71
C ASN A 30 8.42 5.15 -14.21
N ASN A 31 9.31 4.43 -14.92
CA ASN A 31 9.19 4.25 -16.37
C ASN A 31 7.95 3.46 -16.80
N VAL A 32 7.45 2.56 -15.93
CA VAL A 32 6.29 1.71 -16.22
C VAL A 32 5.00 2.51 -16.21
N LEU A 33 4.79 3.24 -15.13
CA LEU A 33 3.62 4.10 -14.96
C LEU A 33 3.63 5.24 -15.97
N ASP A 34 4.77 5.90 -16.18
CA ASP A 34 4.88 6.97 -17.18
C ASP A 34 4.52 6.49 -18.58
N CYS A 35 4.97 5.29 -18.97
CA CYS A 35 4.60 4.75 -20.29
C CYS A 35 3.10 4.47 -20.39
N LEU A 36 2.49 3.83 -19.38
CA LEU A 36 1.06 3.53 -19.37
C LEU A 36 0.20 4.80 -19.39
N PHE A 37 0.53 5.77 -18.55
CA PHE A 37 -0.20 7.03 -18.47
C PHE A 37 0.01 7.90 -19.72
N THR A 38 1.22 7.89 -20.31
CA THR A 38 1.45 8.64 -21.56
C THR A 38 0.79 7.98 -22.76
N THR A 39 0.76 6.64 -22.89
CA THR A 39 0.05 6.00 -24.01
C THR A 39 -1.45 6.26 -23.94
N MET A 40 -2.05 6.20 -22.75
CA MET A 40 -3.46 6.58 -22.55
C MET A 40 -3.75 8.05 -22.92
N CYS A 41 -2.78 8.95 -22.75
CA CYS A 41 -2.96 10.39 -22.98
C CYS A 41 -2.42 10.91 -24.33
N THR A 42 -1.87 10.06 -25.22
CA THR A 42 -1.18 10.51 -26.45
C THR A 42 -1.74 9.96 -27.76
N ASP A 43 -3.00 9.48 -27.78
CA ASP A 43 -3.63 8.85 -28.95
C ASP A 43 -2.80 7.70 -29.56
N ARG A 44 -1.90 7.10 -28.76
CA ARG A 44 -1.07 5.98 -29.18
C ARG A 44 -1.84 4.70 -28.92
N GLU A 45 -1.92 3.85 -29.92
CA GLU A 45 -2.49 2.51 -29.77
C GLU A 45 -1.68 1.72 -28.72
N LEU A 46 -2.38 1.20 -27.72
CA LEU A 46 -1.80 0.25 -26.78
C LEU A 46 -1.43 -1.02 -27.56
N PRO A 47 -0.27 -1.65 -27.29
CA PRO A 47 0.03 -2.97 -27.83
C PRO A 47 -1.13 -3.92 -27.57
N GLU A 48 -1.53 -4.72 -28.55
CA GLU A 48 -2.68 -5.65 -28.46
C GLU A 48 -2.63 -6.51 -27.19
N ALA A 49 -1.43 -6.89 -26.75
CA ALA A 49 -1.24 -7.68 -25.55
C ALA A 49 -1.53 -6.92 -24.23
N LEU A 50 -1.46 -5.58 -24.21
CA LEU A 50 -1.92 -4.72 -23.10
C LEU A 50 -3.34 -4.19 -23.30
N ASN A 51 -3.90 -4.33 -24.50
CA ASN A 51 -5.23 -3.85 -24.84
C ASN A 51 -6.29 -4.86 -24.40
N ASP A 52 -6.40 -5.09 -23.09
CA ASP A 52 -7.48 -5.88 -22.48
C ASP A 52 -8.83 -5.12 -22.46
N TYR A 53 -8.86 -3.91 -23.02
CA TYR A 53 -10.07 -3.19 -23.38
C TYR A 53 -10.78 -3.74 -24.63
N ASP A 54 -10.18 -4.70 -25.34
CA ASP A 54 -10.90 -5.45 -26.37
C ASP A 54 -11.84 -6.48 -25.71
N VAL A 55 -12.77 -5.94 -24.90
CA VAL A 55 -14.00 -6.64 -24.58
C VAL A 55 -14.68 -6.80 -25.93
N ASN A 56 -14.53 -8.00 -26.50
CA ASN A 56 -15.22 -8.43 -27.70
C ASN A 56 -16.66 -7.91 -27.60
N HIS A 57 -17.19 -7.20 -28.60
CA HIS A 57 -18.49 -6.50 -28.51
C HIS A 57 -19.64 -7.36 -27.96
N THR A 58 -19.51 -8.69 -28.04
CA THR A 58 -20.36 -9.69 -27.40
C THR A 58 -20.38 -9.66 -25.87
N ASP A 59 -19.27 -9.39 -25.20
CA ASP A 59 -19.16 -9.34 -23.74
C ASP A 59 -19.70 -8.03 -23.17
N LEU A 60 -19.55 -6.90 -23.88
CA LEU A 60 -20.26 -5.66 -23.52
C LEU A 60 -21.77 -5.83 -23.66
N ARG A 61 -22.22 -6.54 -24.69
CA ARG A 61 -23.65 -6.85 -24.87
C ARG A 61 -24.17 -7.76 -23.76
N ARG A 62 -23.36 -8.74 -23.34
CA ARG A 62 -23.68 -9.65 -22.24
C ARG A 62 -23.69 -8.93 -20.88
N LEU A 63 -22.72 -8.06 -20.59
CA LEU A 63 -22.69 -7.24 -19.38
C LEU A 63 -23.86 -6.24 -19.36
N GLN A 64 -24.20 -5.65 -20.50
CA GLN A 64 -25.38 -4.79 -20.65
C GLN A 64 -26.67 -5.59 -20.43
N GLU A 65 -26.78 -6.81 -20.98
CA GLU A 65 -27.91 -7.71 -20.75
C GLU A 65 -28.01 -8.18 -19.29
N GLU A 66 -26.89 -8.41 -18.60
CA GLU A 66 -26.85 -8.73 -17.16
C GLU A 66 -27.24 -7.52 -16.29
N LEU A 67 -26.85 -6.29 -16.68
CA LEU A 67 -27.29 -5.03 -16.05
C LEU A 67 -28.77 -4.71 -16.31
N ASP A 68 -29.27 -5.00 -17.51
CA ASP A 68 -30.67 -4.78 -17.87
C ASP A 68 -31.59 -5.84 -17.24
N ASN A 69 -31.12 -7.08 -17.08
CA ASN A 69 -31.86 -8.16 -16.42
C ASN A 69 -31.80 -8.09 -14.88
N SER A 70 -30.79 -7.45 -14.28
CA SER A 70 -30.71 -7.25 -12.83
C SER A 70 -31.62 -6.14 -12.29
N ASN A 71 -32.28 -5.37 -13.17
CA ASN A 71 -33.26 -4.34 -12.80
C ASN A 71 -34.73 -4.82 -12.82
N ILE A 72 -34.99 -6.12 -12.96
CA ILE A 72 -36.35 -6.68 -12.88
C ILE A 72 -36.35 -7.89 -11.95
N THR A 73 -36.40 -7.64 -10.64
CA THR A 73 -37.38 -8.18 -9.67
C THR A 73 -36.97 -7.77 -8.26
N GLU A 74 -37.72 -6.84 -7.67
CA GLU A 74 -37.90 -6.80 -6.22
C GLU A 74 -38.69 -8.04 -5.78
N ALA A 75 -38.30 -8.59 -4.63
CA ALA A 75 -38.98 -9.59 -3.79
C ALA A 75 -38.92 -11.07 -4.26
N GLU A 76 -38.14 -11.91 -3.58
CA GLU A 76 -38.57 -12.77 -2.45
C GLU A 76 -37.40 -13.68 -1.99
N GLU A 77 -37.43 -14.05 -0.71
CA GLU A 77 -36.53 -14.99 -0.04
C GLU A 77 -36.63 -16.41 -0.65
N ASP A 78 -35.50 -17.10 -0.87
CA ASP A 78 -35.30 -18.47 -0.40
C ASP A 78 -33.84 -18.92 -0.58
N GLY A 79 -33.36 -19.74 0.35
CA GLY A 79 -32.02 -20.33 0.31
C GLY A 79 -31.93 -21.47 -0.70
N GLY A 80 -30.85 -21.49 -1.47
CA GLY A 80 -30.50 -22.59 -2.37
C GLY A 80 -29.01 -22.66 -2.58
N ASP A 81 -28.43 -23.81 -2.24
CA ASP A 81 -27.05 -24.18 -2.47
C ASP A 81 -26.76 -24.24 -3.99
N ASP A 82 -25.96 -23.29 -4.50
CA ASP A 82 -25.49 -23.33 -5.88
C ASP A 82 -24.06 -23.86 -5.96
N GLU A 83 -23.97 -25.04 -6.54
CA GLU A 83 -22.77 -25.75 -6.96
C GLU A 83 -21.88 -24.85 -7.85
N GLU A 84 -20.59 -24.80 -7.52
CA GLU A 84 -19.53 -24.23 -8.35
C GLU A 84 -19.50 -24.89 -9.74
N ARG A 85 -20.22 -24.29 -10.68
CA ARG A 85 -20.10 -24.62 -12.10
C ARG A 85 -18.87 -23.92 -12.66
N GLY A 86 -17.76 -24.65 -12.68
CA GLY A 86 -16.53 -24.25 -13.36
C GLY A 86 -16.81 -23.88 -14.81
N SER A 87 -16.65 -22.60 -15.11
CA SER A 87 -16.56 -22.10 -16.49
C SER A 87 -15.09 -22.03 -16.87
N ASP A 88 -14.69 -23.02 -17.66
CA ASP A 88 -13.43 -23.08 -18.41
C ASP A 88 -13.43 -22.03 -19.53
N ASP A 89 -13.39 -20.73 -19.17
CA ASP A 89 -13.04 -19.67 -20.12
C ASP A 89 -11.54 -19.38 -20.03
N ASP A 90 -10.77 -20.33 -20.58
CA ASP A 90 -9.34 -20.28 -20.87
C ASP A 90 -9.06 -19.37 -22.08
N ALA A 91 -9.57 -18.14 -22.04
CA ALA A 91 -9.26 -17.07 -22.97
C ALA A 91 -8.24 -16.08 -22.40
N SER A 92 -7.64 -16.37 -21.24
CA SER A 92 -6.45 -15.65 -20.82
C SER A 92 -5.24 -16.28 -21.51
N GLY A 93 -4.73 -15.64 -22.57
CA GLY A 93 -3.31 -15.79 -22.91
C GLY A 93 -2.48 -15.72 -21.62
N GLY A 94 -1.34 -16.41 -21.51
CA GLY A 94 -0.62 -16.82 -20.28
C GLY A 94 -0.28 -15.77 -19.19
N TYR A 95 -0.90 -14.59 -19.24
CA TYR A 95 -0.85 -13.43 -18.39
C TYR A 95 -2.17 -13.16 -17.61
N GLY A 96 -3.20 -14.01 -17.65
CA GLY A 96 -4.41 -13.89 -16.80
C GLY A 96 -5.45 -12.85 -17.26
N LYS A 97 -6.55 -12.67 -16.49
CA LYS A 97 -7.77 -11.93 -16.92
C LYS A 97 -7.66 -10.40 -17.07
N ASN A 98 -6.65 -9.72 -16.52
CA ASN A 98 -6.47 -8.26 -16.69
C ASN A 98 -4.99 -7.88 -16.55
N LEU A 99 -4.29 -7.76 -17.68
CA LEU A 99 -2.84 -7.49 -17.68
C LEU A 99 -2.55 -6.04 -17.30
N PHE A 100 -3.44 -5.11 -17.69
CA PHE A 100 -3.32 -3.70 -17.33
C PHE A 100 -3.33 -3.50 -15.81
N GLU A 101 -4.30 -4.09 -15.11
CA GLU A 101 -4.41 -3.99 -13.66
C GLU A 101 -3.17 -4.57 -12.95
N ARG A 102 -2.62 -5.67 -13.48
CA ARG A 102 -1.39 -6.27 -12.94
C ARG A 102 -0.19 -5.35 -13.11
N PHE A 103 -0.05 -4.71 -14.28
CA PHE A 103 1.01 -3.73 -14.53
C PHE A 103 0.86 -2.47 -13.69
N TYR A 104 -0.35 -1.95 -13.59
CA TYR A 104 -0.67 -0.83 -12.70
C TYR A 104 -0.27 -1.18 -11.26
N ARG A 105 -0.75 -2.31 -10.72
CA ARG A 105 -0.40 -2.77 -9.36
C ARG A 105 1.10 -3.02 -9.20
N TYR A 106 1.79 -3.49 -10.24
CA TYR A 106 3.24 -3.67 -10.21
C TYR A 106 3.98 -2.33 -10.10
N GLY A 107 3.53 -1.31 -10.82
CA GLY A 107 4.08 0.05 -10.75
C GLY A 107 3.77 0.77 -9.44
N THR A 108 2.55 0.61 -8.89
CA THR A 108 2.09 1.39 -7.73
C THR A 108 2.47 0.79 -6.38
N LYS A 109 2.45 -0.55 -6.23
CA LYS A 109 2.75 -1.23 -4.96
C LYS A 109 4.08 -0.82 -4.30
N PRO A 110 5.19 -0.60 -5.03
CA PRO A 110 6.44 -0.13 -4.43
C PRO A 110 6.28 1.21 -3.69
N TYR A 111 5.47 2.13 -4.20
CA TYR A 111 5.20 3.43 -3.55
C TYR A 111 4.41 3.22 -2.26
N ALA A 112 3.32 2.45 -2.33
CA ALA A 112 2.52 2.15 -1.14
C ALA A 112 3.35 1.50 -0.03
N LEU A 113 4.17 0.52 -0.40
CA LEU A 113 5.08 -0.13 0.55
C LEU A 113 6.00 0.87 1.25
N VAL A 114 6.61 1.80 0.51
CA VAL A 114 7.51 2.81 1.09
C VAL A 114 6.75 3.81 1.96
N TYR A 115 5.60 4.28 1.50
CA TYR A 115 4.82 5.30 2.19
C TYR A 115 4.16 4.80 3.48
N GLU A 116 3.84 3.51 3.57
CA GLU A 116 3.23 2.90 4.76
C GLU A 116 4.27 2.26 5.70
N ALA A 117 5.47 1.95 5.20
CA ALA A 117 6.52 1.29 5.98
C ALA A 117 6.85 2.03 7.28
N ASN A 118 7.12 1.24 8.33
CA ASN A 118 7.51 1.73 9.65
C ASN A 118 6.57 2.81 10.21
N ASN A 119 5.25 2.56 10.17
CA ASN A 119 4.26 3.55 10.58
C ASN A 119 4.40 4.87 9.78
N ALA A 120 4.49 4.73 8.47
CA ALA A 120 4.61 5.82 7.52
C ALA A 120 5.75 6.82 7.84
N GLU A 121 6.89 6.34 8.37
CA GLU A 121 8.00 7.20 8.79
C GLU A 121 8.54 8.05 7.64
N TYR A 122 8.67 7.45 6.46
CA TYR A 122 9.08 8.16 5.23
C TYR A 122 8.07 9.25 4.87
N SER A 123 6.78 8.94 4.89
CA SER A 123 5.70 9.88 4.57
C SER A 123 5.64 11.03 5.57
N LYS A 124 5.77 10.74 6.87
CA LYS A 124 5.84 11.74 7.93
C LYS A 124 7.03 12.67 7.76
N LEU A 125 8.21 12.13 7.42
CA LEU A 125 9.40 12.92 7.13
C LEU A 125 9.20 13.81 5.90
N GLY A 126 8.70 13.26 4.79
CA GLY A 126 8.49 14.00 3.55
C GLY A 126 7.41 15.08 3.66
N MET A 127 6.31 14.80 4.38
CA MET A 127 5.17 15.70 4.51
C MET A 127 5.24 16.63 5.73
N ALA A 128 6.23 16.45 6.61
CA ALA A 128 6.41 17.27 7.81
C ALA A 128 6.30 18.80 7.56
N PRO A 129 6.92 19.38 6.51
CA PRO A 129 6.81 20.82 6.24
C PRO A 129 5.41 21.26 5.81
N LEU A 130 4.74 20.44 5.00
CA LEU A 130 3.37 20.70 4.55
C LEU A 130 2.40 20.61 5.73
N TRP A 131 2.53 19.59 6.57
CA TRP A 131 1.78 19.49 7.82
C TRP A 131 2.06 20.65 8.75
N ALA A 132 3.32 21.09 8.91
CA ALA A 132 3.62 22.25 9.73
C ALA A 132 2.92 23.52 9.22
N ARG A 133 2.76 23.66 7.90
CA ARG A 133 2.00 24.76 7.29
C ARG A 133 0.49 24.62 7.56
N ILE A 134 -0.08 23.43 7.38
CA ILE A 134 -1.50 23.15 7.66
C ILE A 134 -1.80 23.40 9.15
N MET A 135 -0.98 22.88 10.05
CA MET A 135 -1.07 23.09 11.50
C MET A 135 -1.04 24.58 11.86
N SER A 136 -0.17 25.37 11.22
CA SER A 136 -0.11 26.82 11.45
C SER A 136 -1.43 27.53 11.08
N GLN A 137 -2.17 27.01 10.09
CA GLN A 137 -3.50 27.52 9.73
C GLN A 137 -4.54 27.14 10.77
N ILE A 138 -4.55 25.87 11.22
CA ILE A 138 -5.50 25.39 12.22
C ILE A 138 -5.32 26.17 13.53
N TYR A 139 -4.08 26.33 14.00
CA TYR A 139 -3.79 27.11 15.22
C TYR A 139 -4.24 28.56 15.15
N ALA A 140 -4.22 29.19 13.96
CA ALA A 140 -4.68 30.55 13.78
C ALA A 140 -6.21 30.70 13.92
N VAL A 141 -6.97 29.60 13.78
CA VAL A 141 -8.43 29.58 13.93
C VAL A 141 -8.85 29.06 15.31
N THR A 142 -8.19 28.01 15.81
CA THR A 142 -8.66 27.30 17.01
C THR A 142 -8.13 27.87 18.32
N ASN A 143 -7.03 28.64 18.29
CA ASN A 143 -6.29 29.09 19.48
C ASN A 143 -5.77 27.95 20.39
N GLU A 144 -5.65 26.73 19.85
CA GLU A 144 -5.08 25.60 20.59
C GLU A 144 -3.59 25.81 20.90
N PRO A 145 -3.08 25.25 22.01
CA PRO A 145 -1.68 25.41 22.37
C PRO A 145 -0.77 24.72 21.33
N THR A 146 0.26 25.44 20.90
CA THR A 146 1.20 24.98 19.88
C THR A 146 2.14 23.88 20.38
N ASN A 147 2.40 23.83 21.70
CA ASN A 147 3.20 22.79 22.36
C ASN A 147 4.51 22.45 21.61
N GLY A 148 5.22 23.47 21.14
CA GLY A 148 6.50 23.33 20.46
C GLY A 148 6.44 23.08 18.95
N CYS A 149 5.27 22.85 18.35
CA CYS A 149 5.11 22.90 16.89
C CYS A 149 4.23 24.05 16.45
N CYS A 150 4.76 24.65 15.37
CA CYS A 150 4.05 25.38 14.35
C CYS A 150 3.38 26.65 14.87
N PRO A 151 4.11 27.78 14.90
CA PRO A 151 3.50 29.04 15.30
C PRO A 151 2.31 29.36 14.39
N PRO A 152 1.20 29.88 14.94
CA PRO A 152 0.05 30.28 14.14
C PRO A 152 0.49 31.30 13.08
N LEU A 153 -0.20 31.32 11.95
CA LEU A 153 0.06 32.34 10.95
C LEU A 153 -0.21 33.73 11.51
N GLN A 154 0.65 34.69 11.15
CA GLN A 154 0.45 36.09 11.50
C GLN A 154 -0.57 36.72 10.56
N GLY A 155 -1.50 37.49 11.13
CA GLY A 155 -2.58 38.14 10.38
C GLY A 155 -3.90 37.40 10.48
N GLU A 156 -4.87 37.80 9.67
CA GLU A 156 -6.18 37.17 9.63
C GLU A 156 -6.07 35.75 9.01
N PRO A 157 -6.61 34.71 9.67
CA PRO A 157 -6.54 33.35 9.15
C PRO A 157 -7.32 33.23 7.84
N ALA A 158 -6.72 32.53 6.87
CA ALA A 158 -7.36 32.28 5.60
C ALA A 158 -8.55 31.32 5.78
N LYS A 159 -9.73 31.71 5.28
CA LYS A 159 -10.93 30.84 5.28
C LYS A 159 -10.78 29.64 4.36
N LEU A 160 -9.91 29.75 3.35
CA LEU A 160 -9.57 28.68 2.41
C LEU A 160 -8.07 28.73 2.14
N ALA A 161 -7.40 27.58 2.27
CA ALA A 161 -6.02 27.40 1.86
C ALA A 161 -5.97 26.31 0.79
N LEU A 162 -5.50 26.68 -0.41
CA LEU A 162 -5.37 25.76 -1.53
C LEU A 162 -3.89 25.40 -1.74
N TYR A 163 -3.60 24.11 -1.80
CA TYR A 163 -2.27 23.57 -2.09
C TYR A 163 -2.38 22.71 -3.34
N ALA A 164 -1.66 23.10 -4.40
CA ALA A 164 -1.50 22.26 -5.57
C ALA A 164 -0.26 21.38 -5.38
N GLY A 165 -0.42 20.08 -5.53
CA GLY A 165 0.64 19.09 -5.36
C GLY A 165 0.54 17.97 -6.39
N HIS A 166 1.27 16.90 -6.14
CA HIS A 166 1.28 15.70 -6.97
C HIS A 166 0.53 14.55 -6.28
N ASP A 167 0.25 13.47 -7.01
CA ASP A 167 -0.11 12.17 -6.45
C ASP A 167 0.86 11.73 -5.32
N THR A 168 2.16 11.90 -5.55
CA THR A 168 3.27 11.73 -4.60
C THR A 168 3.28 12.74 -3.45
N THR A 169 2.31 13.65 -3.39
CA THR A 169 1.97 14.47 -2.22
C THR A 169 0.75 13.91 -1.49
N ILE A 170 -0.30 13.52 -2.25
CA ILE A 170 -1.56 12.98 -1.71
C ILE A 170 -1.36 11.63 -1.00
N MET A 171 -0.61 10.71 -1.62
CA MET A 171 -0.33 9.40 -1.02
C MET A 171 0.35 9.52 0.35
N PRO A 172 1.51 10.19 0.48
CA PRO A 172 2.17 10.28 1.78
C PRO A 172 1.43 11.20 2.77
N ILE A 173 0.65 12.20 2.33
CA ILE A 173 -0.12 13.01 3.29
C ILE A 173 -1.22 12.18 3.96
N LEU A 174 -1.94 11.33 3.22
CA LEU A 174 -2.92 10.42 3.78
C LEU A 174 -2.25 9.31 4.61
N ALA A 175 -1.16 8.70 4.12
CA ALA A 175 -0.43 7.66 4.85
C ALA A 175 0.12 8.16 6.21
N SER A 176 0.56 9.43 6.27
CA SER A 176 1.10 10.01 7.50
C SER A 176 0.08 10.16 8.64
N LEU A 177 -1.22 10.11 8.32
CA LEU A 177 -2.34 10.16 9.27
C LEU A 177 -2.70 8.81 9.89
N GLY A 178 -1.86 7.79 9.69
CA GLY A 178 -2.00 6.50 10.37
C GLY A 178 -2.52 5.39 9.47
N PRO A 179 -2.49 4.15 9.99
CA PRO A 179 -2.87 2.97 9.23
C PRO A 179 -4.35 3.01 8.86
N GLY A 180 -4.65 2.76 7.59
CA GLY A 180 -6.04 2.65 7.10
C GLY A 180 -6.69 3.98 6.71
N VAL A 181 -6.05 5.14 6.93
CA VAL A 181 -6.54 6.41 6.37
C VAL A 181 -6.37 6.42 4.86
N TRP A 182 -5.19 6.02 4.39
CA TRP A 182 -4.94 5.74 2.98
C TRP A 182 -5.27 4.28 2.68
N ASP A 183 -5.76 4.02 1.46
CA ASP A 183 -6.10 2.69 0.94
C ASP A 183 -4.92 2.02 0.22
N GLY A 184 -3.81 2.72 0.05
CA GLY A 184 -2.64 2.23 -0.68
C GLY A 184 -2.76 2.35 -2.21
N GLU A 185 -3.83 2.99 -2.70
CA GLU A 185 -4.08 3.13 -4.13
C GLU A 185 -3.56 4.47 -4.68
N TRP A 186 -3.22 4.48 -5.98
CA TRP A 186 -2.73 5.67 -6.66
C TRP A 186 -3.88 6.70 -6.82
N PRO A 187 -3.68 7.97 -6.41
CA PRO A 187 -4.71 8.98 -6.54
C PRO A 187 -5.11 9.22 -8.00
N PRO A 188 -6.39 9.14 -8.38
CA PRO A 188 -6.83 9.48 -9.74
C PRO A 188 -6.59 10.96 -10.06
N TYR A 189 -6.69 11.31 -11.34
CA TYR A 189 -6.58 12.70 -11.79
C TYR A 189 -7.56 13.62 -11.05
N ALA A 190 -7.10 14.83 -10.72
CA ALA A 190 -7.86 15.82 -9.93
C ALA A 190 -8.28 15.34 -8.53
N SER A 191 -7.57 14.35 -7.97
CA SER A 191 -7.78 13.95 -6.58
C SER A 191 -7.60 15.10 -5.61
N MET A 192 -8.45 15.13 -4.58
CA MET A 192 -8.48 16.19 -3.60
C MET A 192 -8.58 15.63 -2.18
N VAL A 193 -7.70 16.12 -1.31
CA VAL A 193 -7.84 15.98 0.14
C VAL A 193 -8.39 17.29 0.68
N SER A 194 -9.58 17.26 1.28
CA SER A 194 -10.16 18.40 1.97
C SER A 194 -10.10 18.17 3.47
N LEU A 195 -9.58 19.17 4.19
CA LEU A 195 -9.57 19.23 5.64
C LEU A 195 -10.39 20.43 6.08
N GLU A 196 -11.54 20.18 6.67
CA GLU A 196 -12.47 21.20 7.15
C GLU A 196 -12.30 21.37 8.65
N ILE A 197 -12.32 22.62 9.14
CA ILE A 197 -12.32 22.94 10.57
C ILE A 197 -13.63 23.63 10.91
N HIS A 198 -14.36 23.07 11.86
CA HIS A 198 -15.70 23.49 12.27
C HIS A 198 -15.68 23.97 13.71
N GLN A 199 -16.27 25.12 14.00
CA GLN A 199 -16.56 25.51 15.37
C GLN A 199 -17.84 24.80 15.83
N VAL A 200 -17.74 24.01 16.89
CA VAL A 200 -18.86 23.23 17.42
C VAL A 200 -19.50 23.98 18.57
N HIS A 201 -20.78 24.30 18.43
CA HIS A 201 -21.60 24.87 19.49
C HIS A 201 -22.40 23.74 20.14
N ILE A 202 -21.84 23.17 21.21
CA ILE A 202 -22.48 22.09 21.96
C ILE A 202 -23.61 22.66 22.81
N ASP A 203 -24.84 22.23 22.53
CA ASP A 203 -26.01 22.56 23.34
C ASP A 203 -25.98 21.83 24.70
N SER A 204 -26.97 22.06 25.57
CA SER A 204 -27.02 21.43 26.88
C SER A 204 -27.21 19.91 26.84
N ASN A 205 -27.62 19.35 25.70
CA ASN A 205 -28.01 17.94 25.57
C ASN A 205 -26.90 17.07 24.96
N THR A 206 -25.85 17.69 24.42
CA THR A 206 -24.72 16.98 23.82
C THR A 206 -23.56 16.87 24.83
N ASP A 207 -22.89 15.72 24.89
CA ASP A 207 -21.76 15.50 25.79
C ASP A 207 -20.60 16.44 25.42
N LYS A 208 -20.36 17.43 26.28
CA LYS A 208 -19.29 18.43 26.11
C LYS A 208 -17.89 17.82 26.10
N THR A 209 -17.73 16.58 26.55
CA THR A 209 -16.43 15.91 26.55
C THR A 209 -16.00 15.41 25.17
N LEU A 210 -16.92 15.38 24.18
CA LEU A 210 -16.65 14.94 22.81
C LEU A 210 -15.88 15.96 21.96
N TYR A 211 -16.10 17.27 22.19
CA TYR A 211 -15.37 18.35 21.51
C TYR A 211 -14.83 19.35 22.55
N ARG A 212 -13.80 18.95 23.27
CA ARG A 212 -13.16 19.73 24.35
C ARG A 212 -12.52 21.02 23.83
N SER A 213 -12.06 21.02 22.58
CA SER A 213 -11.53 22.21 21.90
C SER A 213 -12.62 23.20 21.50
N ASN A 214 -13.90 22.79 21.48
CA ASN A 214 -14.99 23.46 20.75
C ASN A 214 -14.77 23.51 19.24
N TYR A 215 -13.81 22.74 18.72
CA TYR A 215 -13.54 22.62 17.30
C TYR A 215 -13.52 21.16 16.87
N ALA A 216 -14.07 20.89 15.70
CA ALA A 216 -14.00 19.60 15.06
C ALA A 216 -13.29 19.71 13.72
N PHE A 217 -12.69 18.61 13.28
CA PHE A 217 -12.22 18.47 11.91
C PHE A 217 -13.04 17.44 11.14
N ARG A 218 -13.10 17.62 9.82
CA ARG A 218 -13.54 16.60 8.86
C ARG A 218 -12.45 16.38 7.83
N LEU A 219 -12.09 15.13 7.61
CA LEU A 219 -11.16 14.71 6.56
C LEU A 219 -11.95 14.07 5.41
N ILE A 220 -11.74 14.57 4.19
CA ILE A 220 -12.40 14.07 2.98
C ILE A 220 -11.33 13.75 1.93
N TYR A 221 -11.45 12.61 1.28
CA TYR A 221 -10.66 12.26 0.10
C TYR A 221 -11.60 11.87 -1.03
N ASN A 222 -11.55 12.61 -2.15
CA ASN A 222 -12.38 12.36 -3.34
C ASN A 222 -13.89 12.22 -3.03
N GLY A 223 -14.38 13.02 -2.07
CA GLY A 223 -15.79 13.01 -1.65
C GLY A 223 -16.12 12.00 -0.54
N GLU A 224 -15.23 11.07 -0.23
CA GLU A 224 -15.39 10.13 0.87
C GLU A 224 -14.93 10.75 2.20
N ILE A 225 -15.76 10.66 3.24
CA ILE A 225 -15.38 11.10 4.60
C ILE A 225 -14.49 10.02 5.24
N LEU A 226 -13.26 10.40 5.56
CA LEU A 226 -12.26 9.52 6.18
C LEU A 226 -12.04 9.79 7.68
N THR A 227 -12.77 10.73 8.28
CA THR A 227 -12.58 11.16 9.67
C THR A 227 -12.61 9.99 10.66
N ASN A 228 -13.47 9.00 10.44
CA ASN A 228 -13.60 7.81 11.28
C ASN A 228 -12.40 6.83 11.17
N ARG A 229 -11.54 7.01 10.17
CA ARG A 229 -10.32 6.22 9.99
C ARG A 229 -9.13 6.77 10.78
N ILE A 230 -9.28 7.97 11.36
CA ILE A 230 -8.26 8.56 12.24
C ILE A 230 -8.32 7.88 13.62
N ASP A 231 -7.16 7.45 14.11
CA ASP A 231 -7.03 6.82 15.42
C ASP A 231 -7.59 7.71 16.53
N GLY A 232 -8.51 7.15 17.32
CA GLY A 232 -9.19 7.85 18.42
C GLY A 232 -10.53 8.49 18.04
N CYS A 233 -10.86 8.60 16.75
CA CYS A 233 -12.20 9.00 16.31
C CYS A 233 -13.19 7.82 16.41
N ALA A 234 -14.48 8.11 16.60
CA ALA A 234 -15.50 7.06 16.62
C ALA A 234 -15.70 6.46 15.21
N LYS A 235 -16.13 5.19 15.13
CA LYS A 235 -16.20 4.42 13.88
C LYS A 235 -17.19 4.98 12.85
N ASP A 236 -18.18 5.72 13.30
CA ASP A 236 -19.22 6.39 12.52
C ASP A 236 -19.06 7.92 12.52
N ALA A 237 -17.95 8.43 13.08
CA ALA A 237 -17.72 9.86 13.20
C ALA A 237 -17.44 10.50 11.84
N GLN A 238 -18.31 11.43 11.43
CA GLN A 238 -18.00 12.35 10.34
C GLN A 238 -17.18 13.56 10.78
N LEU A 239 -17.25 13.89 12.08
CA LEU A 239 -16.56 14.98 12.75
C LEU A 239 -15.86 14.43 13.98
N CYS A 240 -14.67 14.94 14.26
CA CYS A 240 -13.86 14.50 15.40
C CYS A 240 -13.15 15.71 16.01
N ASP A 241 -12.89 15.70 17.32
CA ASP A 241 -12.23 16.83 17.99
C ASP A 241 -10.90 17.16 17.30
N VAL A 242 -10.67 18.44 16.99
CA VAL A 242 -9.44 18.87 16.32
C VAL A 242 -8.19 18.43 17.08
N GLN A 243 -8.24 18.31 18.42
CA GLN A 243 -7.11 17.88 19.23
C GLN A 243 -6.60 16.49 18.86
N LEU A 244 -7.46 15.57 18.44
CA LEU A 244 -7.01 14.24 18.01
C LEU A 244 -6.13 14.34 16.76
N LEU A 245 -6.52 15.17 15.78
CA LEU A 245 -5.68 15.47 14.61
C LEU A 245 -4.38 16.16 15.02
N LEU A 246 -4.45 17.17 15.90
CA LEU A 246 -3.26 17.90 16.34
C LEU A 246 -2.28 16.97 17.06
N ASP A 247 -2.76 16.11 17.97
CA ASP A 247 -1.93 15.19 18.74
C ASP A 247 -1.26 14.13 17.85
N GLN A 248 -1.93 13.73 16.77
CA GLN A 248 -1.36 12.79 15.81
C GLN A 248 -0.29 13.43 14.93
N VAL A 249 -0.50 14.68 14.48
CA VAL A 249 0.36 15.35 13.49
C VAL A 249 1.54 16.09 14.15
N ARG A 250 1.31 16.70 15.31
CA ARG A 250 2.30 17.53 16.05
C ARG A 250 3.66 16.83 16.29
N PRO A 251 3.75 15.51 16.56
CA PRO A 251 5.03 14.85 16.81
C PRO A 251 6.02 14.90 15.64
N PHE A 252 5.54 15.03 14.40
CA PHE A 252 6.40 15.02 13.21
C PHE A 252 6.30 16.29 12.36
N ALA A 253 5.28 17.12 12.56
CA ALA A 253 5.14 18.38 11.82
C ALA A 253 6.25 19.39 12.18
N THR A 254 7.17 19.62 11.25
CA THR A 254 8.24 20.61 11.38
C THR A 254 8.53 21.31 10.05
N ARG A 255 8.82 22.61 10.10
CA ARG A 255 9.32 23.37 8.93
C ARG A 255 10.80 23.13 8.67
N HIS A 256 11.55 22.76 9.69
CA HIS A 256 12.98 22.55 9.62
C HIS A 256 13.26 21.06 9.73
N TYR A 257 13.81 20.50 8.67
CA TYR A 257 14.28 19.13 8.63
C TYR A 257 15.73 19.12 8.16
N ASP A 258 16.55 18.37 8.89
CA ASP A 258 17.96 18.24 8.59
C ASP A 258 18.13 17.23 7.46
N CYS A 259 18.30 17.73 6.23
CA CYS A 259 18.59 16.92 5.05
C CYS A 259 20.02 16.41 5.01
N GLN A 260 20.86 16.78 5.97
CA GLN A 260 22.23 16.33 5.99
C GLN A 260 22.26 14.83 6.31
N ARG A 261 23.13 14.12 5.60
CA ARG A 261 23.42 12.73 5.89
C ARG A 261 24.09 12.65 7.27
N LYS A 262 23.35 12.17 8.26
CA LYS A 262 23.88 11.92 9.62
C LYS A 262 24.76 10.68 9.69
N PHE A 263 24.61 9.77 8.72
CA PHE A 263 25.38 8.54 8.64
C PHE A 263 26.06 8.46 7.27
N PRO A 264 27.34 8.06 7.22
CA PRO A 264 27.97 7.71 5.95
C PRO A 264 27.21 6.56 5.30
N LEU A 265 27.08 6.56 3.97
CA LEU A 265 26.56 5.41 3.23
C LEU A 265 27.50 4.22 3.46
N THR A 266 27.17 3.31 4.36
CA THR A 266 27.99 2.11 4.64
C THR A 266 27.80 0.99 3.62
N ILE A 267 27.28 1.27 2.44
CA ILE A 267 27.11 0.26 1.39
C ILE A 267 27.45 0.90 0.04
N THR A 268 28.73 0.91 -0.32
CA THR A 268 29.06 0.70 -1.73
C THR A 268 28.87 -0.80 -1.97
N HIS A 269 27.92 -1.18 -2.82
CA HIS A 269 27.74 -2.57 -3.24
C HIS A 269 29.06 -3.11 -3.88
N GLU A 270 29.89 -2.20 -4.40
CA GLU A 270 31.27 -2.45 -4.80
C GLU A 270 32.18 -2.94 -3.65
N ASP A 271 32.05 -2.44 -2.42
CA ASP A 271 32.96 -2.84 -1.33
C ASP A 271 32.68 -4.26 -0.82
N THR A 272 31.42 -4.69 -0.77
CA THR A 272 31.12 -6.06 -0.30
C THR A 272 31.56 -7.09 -1.31
N VAL A 273 31.27 -6.88 -2.61
CA VAL A 273 31.72 -7.78 -3.68
C VAL A 273 33.24 -7.74 -3.85
N SER A 274 33.85 -6.55 -3.75
CA SER A 274 35.32 -6.41 -3.79
C SER A 274 35.98 -7.10 -2.61
N ARG A 275 35.50 -6.91 -1.38
CA ARG A 275 36.05 -7.60 -0.19
C ARG A 275 35.88 -9.11 -0.26
N VAL A 276 34.74 -9.62 -0.71
CA VAL A 276 34.55 -11.06 -0.93
C VAL A 276 35.49 -11.56 -2.03
N LYS A 277 35.67 -10.79 -3.11
CA LYS A 277 36.61 -11.14 -4.17
C LYS A 277 38.05 -11.16 -3.67
N THR A 278 38.47 -10.20 -2.84
CA THR A 278 39.80 -10.15 -2.21
C THR A 278 40.00 -11.37 -1.30
N ILE A 279 39.04 -11.66 -0.42
CA ILE A 279 39.09 -12.81 0.49
C ILE A 279 39.14 -14.13 -0.30
N VAL A 280 38.38 -14.28 -1.38
CA VAL A 280 38.37 -15.51 -2.19
C VAL A 280 39.59 -15.60 -3.12
N SER A 281 40.26 -14.49 -3.42
CA SER A 281 41.46 -14.45 -4.26
C SER A 281 42.77 -14.69 -3.51
N GLU A 282 42.78 -14.52 -2.18
CA GLU A 282 43.95 -14.79 -1.35
C GLU A 282 43.96 -16.25 -0.88
N PRO A 283 45.12 -16.94 -0.90
CA PRO A 283 45.23 -18.34 -0.46
C PRO A 283 44.73 -18.56 0.96
N GLU A 284 44.93 -17.58 1.85
CA GLU A 284 44.49 -17.62 3.23
C GLU A 284 42.97 -17.50 3.37
N GLY A 285 42.32 -16.68 2.53
CA GLY A 285 40.88 -16.50 2.59
C GLY A 285 40.10 -17.67 1.98
N ILE A 286 40.66 -18.38 0.99
CA ILE A 286 40.10 -19.66 0.52
C ILE A 286 40.08 -20.69 1.66
N ALA A 287 41.15 -20.76 2.47
CA ALA A 287 41.20 -21.66 3.61
C ALA A 287 40.10 -21.35 4.63
N ILE A 288 39.83 -20.07 4.91
CA ILE A 288 38.74 -19.64 5.80
C ILE A 288 37.38 -20.07 5.25
N VAL A 289 37.11 -19.85 3.95
CA VAL A 289 35.85 -20.25 3.32
C VAL A 289 35.66 -21.77 3.39
N VAL A 290 36.71 -22.55 3.11
CA VAL A 290 36.68 -24.01 3.21
C VAL A 290 36.42 -24.48 4.64
N VAL A 291 37.06 -23.87 5.64
CA VAL A 291 36.84 -24.20 7.06
C VAL A 291 35.41 -23.90 7.49
N VAL A 292 34.83 -22.76 7.06
CA VAL A 292 33.44 -22.40 7.36
C VAL A 292 32.46 -23.37 6.70
N LEU A 293 32.69 -23.75 5.44
CA LEU A 293 31.85 -24.71 4.72
C LEU A 293 31.93 -26.11 5.33
N LEU A 294 33.13 -26.59 5.66
CA LEU A 294 33.31 -27.89 6.31
C LEU A 294 32.74 -27.88 7.73
N GLY A 295 32.93 -26.80 8.49
CA GLY A 295 32.39 -26.65 9.83
C GLY A 295 30.87 -26.66 9.86
N SER A 296 30.23 -25.92 8.95
CA SER A 296 28.77 -25.89 8.82
C SER A 296 28.19 -27.22 8.34
N PHE A 297 28.86 -27.90 7.40
CA PHE A 297 28.47 -29.24 6.96
C PHE A 297 28.54 -30.25 8.12
N LEU A 298 29.66 -30.30 8.85
CA LEU A 298 29.83 -31.21 9.98
C LEU A 298 28.83 -30.92 11.11
N ALA A 299 28.55 -29.65 11.40
CA ALA A 299 27.53 -29.26 12.37
C ALA A 299 26.12 -29.70 11.94
N GLY A 300 25.79 -29.55 10.65
CA GLY A 300 24.52 -30.00 10.08
C GLY A 300 24.35 -31.52 10.16
N VAL A 301 25.40 -32.28 9.83
CA VAL A 301 25.40 -33.75 9.93
C VAL A 301 25.28 -34.20 11.40
N ALA A 302 26.02 -33.59 12.32
CA ALA A 302 25.95 -33.90 13.74
C ALA A 302 24.56 -33.60 14.33
N SER A 303 23.98 -32.44 13.97
CA SER A 303 22.63 -32.05 14.37
C SER A 303 21.58 -33.04 13.86
N THR A 304 21.64 -33.39 12.58
CA THR A 304 20.73 -34.37 11.96
C THR A 304 20.87 -35.74 12.62
N TYR A 305 22.11 -36.20 12.85
CA TYR A 305 22.39 -37.45 13.54
C TYR A 305 21.82 -37.48 14.95
N PHE A 306 21.99 -36.39 15.72
CA PHE A 306 21.41 -36.27 17.06
C PHE A 306 19.88 -36.25 17.04
N CYS A 307 19.26 -35.53 16.09
CA CYS A 307 17.82 -35.50 15.91
C CYS A 307 17.26 -36.88 15.56
N VAL A 308 17.92 -37.64 14.67
CA VAL A 308 17.50 -38.99 14.28
C VAL A 308 17.74 -40.00 15.43
N ARG A 309 18.85 -39.88 16.16
CA ARG A 309 19.22 -40.83 17.22
C ARG A 309 18.50 -40.59 18.56
N ARG A 310 18.19 -39.33 18.90
CA ARG A 310 17.35 -38.98 20.07
C ARG A 310 15.85 -38.94 19.75
N GLY A 311 15.49 -38.85 18.48
CA GLY A 311 14.11 -38.86 18.00
C GLY A 311 13.47 -40.24 18.13
N ARG A 312 12.86 -40.51 19.29
CA ARG A 312 11.56 -41.18 19.31
C ARG A 312 10.65 -40.34 18.42
N TYR A 313 10.53 -40.68 17.13
CA TYR A 313 9.45 -40.17 16.31
C TYR A 313 8.15 -40.45 17.09
N PRO A 314 7.40 -39.42 17.54
CA PRO A 314 6.08 -39.68 18.09
C PRO A 314 5.32 -40.38 16.97
N LYS A 315 4.98 -41.66 17.18
CA LYS A 315 4.16 -42.41 16.24
C LYS A 315 2.89 -41.60 16.04
N ARG A 316 2.69 -41.04 14.84
CA ARG A 316 1.43 -40.40 14.47
C ARG A 316 0.31 -41.40 14.82
N PRO A 317 -0.68 -41.03 15.65
CA PRO A 317 -1.82 -41.89 15.89
C PRO A 317 -2.47 -42.22 14.55
N LYS A 318 -2.65 -43.51 14.25
CA LYS A 318 -3.35 -43.96 13.05
C LYS A 318 -4.77 -43.39 13.12
N ARG A 319 -5.06 -42.38 12.30
CA ARG A 319 -6.42 -41.90 12.06
C ARG A 319 -7.15 -43.05 11.36
N GLN A 320 -8.02 -43.76 12.07
CA GLN A 320 -8.94 -44.71 11.44
C GLN A 320 -9.93 -43.88 10.62
N ILE A 321 -9.81 -43.96 9.30
CA ILE A 321 -10.85 -43.47 8.39
C ILE A 321 -11.96 -44.50 8.47
N LYS A 322 -13.06 -44.16 9.15
CA LYS A 322 -14.32 -44.89 9.03
C LYS A 322 -14.88 -44.54 7.65
N VAL A 323 -14.83 -45.49 6.73
CA VAL A 323 -15.64 -45.44 5.51
C VAL A 323 -17.06 -45.73 5.96
N ALA A 324 -17.95 -44.74 5.80
CA ALA A 324 -19.38 -44.96 5.95
C ALA A 324 -19.85 -45.81 4.77
N THR A 325 -20.30 -47.02 5.05
CA THR A 325 -21.15 -47.79 4.15
C THR A 325 -22.56 -47.22 4.28
N GLU A 326 -23.01 -46.49 3.26
CA GLU A 326 -24.44 -46.29 3.02
C GLU A 326 -25.00 -47.61 2.46
N GLU A 327 -25.73 -48.31 3.32
CA GLU A 327 -26.60 -49.42 2.97
C GLU A 327 -28.03 -48.88 3.10
N GLU A 328 -28.62 -48.62 1.94
CA GLU A 328 -29.98 -49.02 1.55
C GLU A 328 -31.06 -49.06 2.66
N ASP A 329 -31.89 -48.01 2.72
CA ASP A 329 -33.31 -48.18 3.07
C ASP A 329 -34.17 -46.96 2.61
N ARG A 330 -35.01 -47.24 1.60
CA ARG A 330 -36.15 -46.47 1.03
C ARG A 330 -35.94 -45.33 0.05
#